data_AF-A0A973PDS1-F1
#
_entry.id   AF-A0A973PDS1-F1
#
_cell.length_a   1.000
_cell.length_b   1.000
_cell.length_c   1.000
_cell.angle_alpha   90.00
_cell.angle_beta   90.00
_cell.angle_gamma   90.00
#
_symmetry.space_group_name_H-M   'P 1'
#
loop_
_entity.id
_entity.type
_entity.pdbx_description
1 polymer ?
#
loop_
_entity_poly.entity_id
_entity_poly.type
_entity_poly.pdbx_seq_one_letter_code
_entity_poly.pdbx_strand_id
1 'polypeptide(L)'
;MTDLPTLAQVAAEAGVSPATASRVLTGTVRVSTSTRRQVHDAMSRLGYVRHRAPRGAPARRSASGVAAVVCGHLHRVFAEPYYQRLLAACEETLAELGVPLVVAAVVPGGPVPAPVLAGAADGVLLVGAAESLAITLSTSGRAVRAIGRPADGVKLP
;
A
#
# COMPACT_ATOMS: atom_id res chain seq x y z
N MET A 1 21.57 -13.42 -17.03
CA MET A 1 21.12 -12.08 -16.61
C MET A 1 19.85 -11.76 -17.39
N THR A 2 18.68 -12.07 -16.85
CA THR A 2 17.41 -11.74 -17.50
C THR A 2 17.05 -10.34 -17.07
N ASP A 3 17.37 -9.35 -17.91
CA ASP A 3 17.10 -7.95 -17.61
C ASP A 3 15.58 -7.72 -17.65
N LEU A 4 15.03 -7.21 -16.56
CA LEU A 4 13.59 -7.00 -16.46
C LEU A 4 13.18 -5.88 -17.43
N PRO A 5 12.06 -6.03 -18.16
CA PRO A 5 11.61 -5.01 -19.09
C PRO A 5 11.41 -3.68 -18.37
N THR A 6 11.79 -2.58 -19.02
CA THR A 6 11.66 -1.23 -18.51
C THR A 6 10.47 -0.51 -19.13
N LEU A 7 9.98 0.56 -18.48
CA LEU A 7 8.91 1.37 -19.05
C LEU A 7 9.29 2.01 -20.39
N ALA A 8 10.58 2.29 -20.61
CA ALA A 8 11.09 2.80 -21.88
C ALA A 8 10.94 1.77 -23.01
N GLN A 9 11.22 0.50 -22.74
CA GLN A 9 11.02 -0.59 -23.69
C GLN A 9 9.54 -0.80 -24.01
N VAL A 10 8.66 -0.71 -23.00
CA VAL A 10 7.20 -0.74 -23.20
C VAL A 10 6.73 0.43 -24.07
N ALA A 11 7.25 1.63 -23.84
CA ALA A 11 6.90 2.80 -24.63
C ALA A 11 7.32 2.66 -26.10
N ALA A 12 8.53 2.14 -26.34
CA ALA A 12 9.04 1.85 -27.68
C ALA A 12 8.18 0.79 -28.40
N GLU A 13 7.85 -0.30 -27.72
CA GLU A 13 7.00 -1.39 -28.25
C GLU A 13 5.57 -0.94 -28.54
N ALA A 14 5.03 -0.01 -27.74
CA ALA A 14 3.70 0.55 -27.94
C ALA A 14 3.65 1.70 -28.96
N GLY A 15 4.81 2.18 -29.44
CA GLY A 15 4.88 3.32 -30.37
C GLY A 15 4.52 4.66 -29.73
N VAL A 16 4.77 4.84 -28.43
CA VAL A 16 4.42 6.06 -27.68
C VAL A 16 5.63 6.65 -26.97
N SER A 17 5.52 7.92 -26.53
CA SER A 17 6.56 8.50 -25.68
C SER A 17 6.55 7.89 -24.26
N PRO A 18 7.70 7.82 -23.56
CA PRO A 18 7.75 7.36 -22.17
C PRO A 18 6.83 8.13 -21.22
N ALA A 19 6.64 9.43 -21.47
CA ALA A 19 5.69 10.26 -20.75
C ALA A 19 4.23 9.81 -20.97
N THR A 20 3.88 9.37 -22.18
CA THR A 20 2.55 8.84 -22.50
C THR A 20 2.32 7.47 -21.87
N ALA A 21 3.30 6.57 -21.92
CA ALA A 21 3.23 5.28 -21.21
C ALA A 21 3.09 5.47 -19.69
N SER A 22 3.84 6.42 -19.10
CA SER A 22 3.70 6.79 -17.69
C SER A 22 2.31 7.33 -17.33
N ARG A 23 1.71 8.14 -18.21
CA ARG A 23 0.33 8.65 -18.05
C ARG A 23 -0.70 7.52 -18.14
N VAL A 24 -0.52 6.55 -19.04
CA VAL A 24 -1.37 5.35 -19.11
C VAL A 24 -1.32 4.57 -17.79
N LEU A 25 -0.14 4.40 -17.20
CA LEU A 25 0.04 3.68 -15.94
C LEU A 25 -0.44 4.44 -14.69
N THR A 26 -0.47 5.77 -14.73
CA THR A 26 -0.87 6.60 -13.59
C THR A 26 -2.30 7.11 -13.67
N GLY A 27 -2.97 6.97 -14.82
CA GLY A 27 -4.39 7.33 -14.99
C GLY A 27 -4.68 8.84 -14.94
N THR A 28 -3.65 9.69 -14.93
CA THR A 28 -3.75 11.12 -14.59
C THR A 28 -4.20 12.04 -15.74
N VAL A 29 -4.28 11.56 -16.99
CA VAL A 29 -4.66 12.37 -18.17
C VAL A 29 -5.53 11.56 -19.13
N ARG A 30 -6.43 12.22 -19.87
CA ARG A 30 -7.23 11.64 -20.98
C ARG A 30 -6.33 11.15 -22.13
N VAL A 31 -5.75 9.97 -21.95
CA VAL A 31 -5.15 9.20 -23.04
C VAL A 31 -6.27 8.52 -23.81
N SER A 32 -6.18 8.51 -25.14
CA SER A 32 -7.17 7.82 -25.98
C SER A 32 -7.24 6.34 -25.64
N THR A 33 -8.42 5.75 -25.80
CA THR A 33 -8.63 4.31 -25.55
C THR A 33 -7.74 3.44 -26.44
N SER A 34 -7.47 3.88 -27.67
CA SER A 34 -6.56 3.19 -28.59
C SER A 34 -5.13 3.15 -28.08
N THR A 35 -4.59 4.29 -27.64
CA THR A 35 -3.23 4.37 -27.08
C THR A 35 -3.11 3.61 -25.76
N ARG A 36 -4.16 3.62 -24.93
CA ARG A 36 -4.20 2.81 -23.71
C ARG A 36 -4.10 1.31 -24.02
N ARG A 37 -4.84 0.82 -25.03
CA ARG A 37 -4.75 -0.57 -25.49
C ARG A 37 -3.36 -0.93 -25.98
N GLN A 38 -2.77 -0.11 -26.86
CA GLN A 38 -1.42 -0.34 -27.40
C GLN A 38 -0.37 -0.51 -26.29
N VAL A 39 -0.43 0.33 -25.25
CA VAL A 39 0.48 0.24 -24.10
C VAL A 39 0.24 -1.05 -23.30
N HIS A 40 -1.01 -1.44 -23.03
CA HIS A 40 -1.30 -2.69 -22.31
C HIS A 40 -0.90 -3.94 -23.09
N ASP A 41 -1.08 -3.94 -24.41
CA ASP A 41 -0.68 -5.05 -25.26
C ASP A 41 0.86 -5.19 -25.28
N ALA A 42 1.57 -4.06 -25.38
CA ALA A 42 3.03 -4.03 -25.28
C ALA A 42 3.54 -4.53 -23.92
N MET A 43 2.90 -4.13 -22.82
CA MET A 43 3.23 -4.65 -21.48
C MET A 43 3.07 -6.17 -21.40
N SER A 44 1.98 -6.69 -21.98
CA SER A 44 1.66 -8.12 -21.98
C SER A 44 2.68 -8.92 -22.80
N ARG A 45 3.05 -8.42 -23.99
CA ARG A 45 4.08 -9.06 -24.85
C ARG A 45 5.45 -9.09 -24.19
N LEU A 46 5.82 -8.01 -23.50
CA LEU A 46 7.12 -7.91 -22.83
C LEU A 46 7.15 -8.58 -21.45
N GLY A 47 6.01 -9.00 -20.91
CA GLY A 47 5.91 -9.46 -19.51
C GLY A 47 6.26 -8.35 -18.51
N TYR A 48 6.03 -7.09 -18.88
CA TYR A 48 6.33 -5.95 -18.02
C TYR A 48 5.35 -5.88 -16.85
N VAL A 49 5.87 -6.05 -15.64
CA VAL A 49 5.15 -5.75 -14.40
C VAL A 49 5.66 -4.41 -13.88
N ARG A 50 4.74 -3.49 -13.55
CA ARG A 50 5.11 -2.20 -12.98
C ARG A 50 5.75 -2.39 -11.60
N HIS A 51 7.08 -2.44 -11.55
CA HIS A 51 7.82 -2.37 -10.30
C HIS A 51 7.75 -0.94 -9.76
N ARG A 52 7.02 -0.75 -8.65
CA ARG A 52 6.67 0.58 -8.12
C ARG A 52 7.83 1.34 -7.47
N ALA A 53 9.04 0.76 -7.42
CA ALA A 53 10.25 1.43 -6.98
C ALA A 53 11.47 0.97 -7.81
N PRO A 54 12.16 1.87 -8.53
CA PRO A 54 13.51 1.59 -9.02
C PRO A 54 14.47 1.45 -7.83
N ARG A 55 15.39 0.49 -7.88
CA ARG A 55 16.53 0.45 -6.94
C ARG A 55 17.29 1.78 -7.05
N GLY A 56 17.39 2.52 -5.95
CA GLY A 56 18.12 3.80 -5.90
C GLY A 56 17.32 5.04 -6.26
N ALA A 57 15.99 4.96 -6.45
CA ALA A 57 15.18 6.17 -6.50
C ALA A 57 15.19 6.87 -5.13
N PRO A 58 15.38 8.21 -5.06
CA PRO A 58 15.06 8.94 -3.83
C PRO A 58 13.63 8.60 -3.45
N ALA A 59 13.34 8.47 -2.14
CA ALA A 59 12.05 8.08 -1.60
C ALA A 59 10.94 9.03 -2.09
N ARG A 60 10.48 8.82 -3.33
CA ARG A 60 9.33 9.48 -3.90
C ARG A 60 8.17 8.86 -3.15
N ARG A 61 7.55 9.64 -2.26
CA ARG A 61 6.39 9.26 -1.44
C ARG A 61 5.62 8.13 -2.12
N SER A 62 5.83 6.91 -1.63
CA SER A 62 4.97 5.77 -1.99
C SER A 62 3.53 6.24 -1.79
N ALA A 63 2.63 5.79 -2.65
CA ALA A 63 1.23 6.19 -2.62
C ALA A 63 0.73 6.25 -1.16
N SER A 64 0.36 7.46 -0.74
CA SER A 64 -0.15 7.78 0.60
C SER A 64 -1.28 6.82 0.92
N GLY A 65 -1.03 5.87 1.82
CA GLY A 65 -1.94 4.78 2.16
C GLY A 65 -2.16 4.68 3.66
N VAL A 66 -3.14 3.89 4.07
CA VAL A 66 -3.37 3.56 5.49
C VAL A 66 -3.06 2.09 5.71
N ALA A 67 -2.30 1.80 6.77
CA ALA A 67 -2.03 0.43 7.19
C ALA A 67 -2.93 0.04 8.36
N ALA A 68 -3.76 -1.00 8.19
CA ALA A 68 -4.42 -1.67 9.30
C ALA A 68 -3.48 -2.75 9.86
N VAL A 69 -2.94 -2.52 11.05
CA VAL A 69 -2.07 -3.46 11.77
C VAL A 69 -2.89 -4.16 12.83
N VAL A 70 -3.22 -5.43 12.58
CA VAL A 70 -4.03 -6.23 13.49
C VAL A 70 -3.12 -7.01 14.44
N CYS A 71 -3.25 -6.76 15.73
CA CYS A 71 -2.54 -7.47 16.77
C CYS A 71 -3.34 -8.72 17.15
N GLY A 72 -2.91 -9.86 16.59
CA GLY A 72 -3.58 -11.13 16.75
C GLY A 72 -3.06 -12.16 15.74
N HIS A 73 -3.35 -13.43 15.99
CA HIS A 73 -3.03 -14.47 15.03
C HIS A 73 -3.90 -14.34 13.79
N LEU A 74 -3.32 -14.52 12.60
CA LEU A 74 -4.01 -14.46 11.30
C LEU A 74 -5.31 -15.27 11.27
N HIS A 75 -5.32 -16.45 11.89
CA HIS A 75 -6.52 -17.29 11.94
C HIS A 75 -7.71 -16.58 12.61
N ARG A 76 -7.50 -15.78 13.66
CA ARG A 76 -8.56 -14.99 14.30
C ARG A 76 -9.03 -13.85 13.43
N VAL A 77 -8.10 -13.17 12.75
CA VAL A 77 -8.42 -12.08 11.83
C VAL A 77 -9.38 -12.54 10.74
N PHE A 78 -9.21 -13.77 10.23
CA PHE A 78 -10.09 -14.33 9.22
C PHE A 78 -11.31 -15.06 9.77
N ALA A 79 -11.26 -15.57 11.01
CA ALA A 79 -12.37 -16.33 11.59
C ALA A 79 -13.39 -15.46 12.34
N GLU A 80 -12.98 -14.34 12.94
CA GLU A 80 -13.88 -13.52 13.76
C GLU A 80 -14.61 -12.46 12.91
N PRO A 81 -15.96 -12.42 12.94
CA PRO A 81 -16.75 -11.46 12.17
C PRO A 81 -16.44 -9.99 12.48
N TYR A 82 -15.92 -9.70 13.69
CA TYR A 82 -15.50 -8.37 14.09
C TYR A 82 -14.42 -7.80 13.16
N TYR A 83 -13.32 -8.55 12.92
CA TYR A 83 -12.23 -8.08 12.07
C TYR A 83 -12.65 -7.97 10.62
N GLN A 84 -13.48 -8.91 10.14
CA GLN A 84 -14.00 -8.88 8.77
C GLN A 84 -14.81 -7.60 8.51
N ARG A 85 -15.75 -7.26 9.41
CA ARG A 85 -16.57 -6.04 9.28
C ARG A 85 -15.73 -4.77 9.42
N LEU A 86 -14.76 -4.77 10.33
CA LEU A 86 -13.86 -3.63 10.51
C LEU A 86 -13.02 -3.37 9.26
N LEU A 87 -12.40 -4.41 8.71
CA LEU A 87 -11.55 -4.27 7.52
C LEU A 87 -12.38 -3.87 6.29
N ALA A 88 -13.59 -4.41 6.13
CA ALA A 88 -14.51 -4.01 5.06
C ALA A 88 -14.91 -2.53 5.18
N ALA A 89 -15.30 -2.07 6.37
CA ALA A 89 -15.65 -0.66 6.59
C ALA A 89 -14.46 0.28 6.31
N CYS A 90 -13.25 -0.12 6.72
CA CYS A 90 -12.03 0.62 6.42
C CYS A 90 -11.75 0.66 4.91
N GLU A 91 -11.90 -0.47 4.21
CA GLU A 91 -11.72 -0.54 2.76
C GLU A 91 -12.69 0.40 2.05
N GLU A 92 -14.00 0.30 2.34
CA GLU A 92 -15.04 1.13 1.72
C GLU A 92 -14.77 2.61 1.93
N THR A 93 -14.48 3.01 3.18
CA THR A 93 -14.21 4.42 3.53
C THR A 93 -12.96 4.95 2.82
N LEU A 94 -11.88 4.16 2.77
CA LEU A 94 -10.64 4.59 2.13
C LEU A 94 -10.74 4.56 0.60
N ALA A 95 -11.54 3.66 0.04
CA ALA A 95 -11.82 3.58 -1.38
C ALA A 95 -12.53 4.84 -1.89
N GLU A 96 -13.51 5.37 -1.13
CA GLU A 96 -14.17 6.66 -1.44
C GLU A 96 -13.17 7.83 -1.52
N LEU A 97 -12.09 7.75 -0.74
CA LEU A 97 -11.01 8.74 -0.71
C LEU A 97 -9.87 8.45 -1.71
N GLY A 98 -9.93 7.34 -2.44
CA GLY A 98 -8.86 6.90 -3.34
C GLY A 98 -7.56 6.50 -2.62
N VAL A 99 -7.65 6.18 -1.33
CA VAL A 99 -6.51 5.84 -0.47
C VAL A 99 -6.39 4.31 -0.38
N PRO A 100 -5.24 3.70 -0.68
CA PRO A 100 -5.07 2.26 -0.56
C PRO A 100 -5.01 1.82 0.91
N LEU A 101 -5.73 0.74 1.22
CA LEU A 101 -5.63 0.02 2.48
C LEU A 101 -4.59 -1.11 2.37
N VAL A 102 -3.66 -1.15 3.33
CA VAL A 102 -2.72 -2.28 3.50
C VAL A 102 -3.05 -2.99 4.81
N VAL A 103 -3.29 -4.30 4.76
CA VAL A 103 -3.55 -5.10 5.96
C VAL A 103 -2.30 -5.89 6.34
N ALA A 104 -1.88 -5.76 7.60
CA ALA A 104 -0.80 -6.54 8.17
C ALA A 104 -1.25 -7.13 9.50
N ALA A 105 -0.88 -8.38 9.76
CA ALA A 105 -1.12 -9.03 11.05
C ALA A 105 0.20 -9.21 11.79
N VAL A 106 0.16 -9.02 13.10
CA VAL A 106 1.31 -9.19 13.99
C VAL A 106 0.86 -10.02 15.19
N VAL A 107 1.68 -11.01 15.53
CA VAL A 107 1.49 -11.75 16.77
C VAL A 107 1.69 -10.82 17.98
N PRO A 108 1.00 -11.03 19.11
CA PRO A 108 1.23 -10.23 20.31
C PRO A 108 2.71 -10.17 20.69
N GLY A 109 3.24 -8.96 20.93
CA GLY A 109 4.66 -8.73 21.21
C GLY A 109 5.60 -8.76 20.00
N GLY A 110 5.08 -9.02 18.80
CA GLY A 110 5.87 -9.00 17.56
C GLY A 110 6.30 -7.58 17.14
N PRO A 111 7.33 -7.45 16.27
CA PRO A 111 7.80 -6.16 15.79
C PRO A 111 6.80 -5.50 14.84
N VAL A 112 6.87 -4.17 14.70
CA VAL A 112 6.09 -3.45 13.67
C VAL A 112 6.45 -4.01 12.28
N PRO A 113 5.46 -4.29 11.41
CA PRO A 113 5.74 -4.80 10.07
C PRO A 113 6.66 -3.87 9.28
N ALA A 114 7.74 -4.42 8.71
CA ALA A 114 8.73 -3.65 7.94
C ALA A 114 8.13 -2.75 6.83
N PRO A 115 7.07 -3.17 6.09
CA PRO A 115 6.44 -2.28 5.11
C PRO A 115 5.86 -1.00 5.72
N VAL A 116 5.31 -1.06 6.94
CA VAL A 116 4.76 0.10 7.64
C VAL A 116 5.89 1.07 8.01
N LEU A 117 7.00 0.54 8.55
CA LEU A 117 8.19 1.33 8.87
C LEU A 117 8.82 1.96 7.62
N ALA A 118 8.86 1.22 6.50
CA ALA A 118 9.42 1.64 5.23
C ALA A 118 8.58 2.71 4.50
N GLY A 119 7.47 3.18 5.09
CA GLY A 119 6.65 4.23 4.49
C GLY A 119 5.71 3.74 3.40
N ALA A 120 5.27 2.48 3.49
CA ALA A 120 4.16 2.00 2.67
C ALA A 120 2.81 2.65 3.06
N ALA A 121 2.74 3.30 4.23
CA ALA A 121 1.56 4.01 4.72
C ALA A 121 1.95 5.30 5.48
N ASP A 122 1.08 6.30 5.38
CA ASP A 122 1.18 7.59 6.08
C ASP A 122 0.37 7.60 7.38
N GLY A 123 -0.65 6.74 7.47
CA GLY A 123 -1.46 6.52 8.67
C GLY A 123 -1.48 5.06 9.08
N VAL A 124 -1.60 4.80 10.38
CA VAL A 124 -1.68 3.44 10.93
C VAL A 124 -2.93 3.30 11.80
N LEU A 125 -3.74 2.31 11.47
CA LEU A 125 -4.85 1.81 12.26
C LEU A 125 -4.38 0.59 13.04
N LEU A 126 -4.14 0.74 14.34
CA LEU A 126 -3.76 -0.35 15.22
C LEU A 126 -5.03 -1.02 15.75
N VAL A 127 -5.24 -2.30 15.44
CA VAL A 127 -6.44 -3.03 15.85
C VAL A 127 -6.07 -4.05 16.94
N GLY A 128 -6.64 -3.86 18.13
CA GLY A 128 -6.34 -4.67 19.32
C GLY A 128 -5.29 -4.05 20.25
N ALA A 129 -5.10 -4.66 21.43
CA ALA A 129 -4.19 -4.15 22.46
C ALA A 129 -2.75 -4.65 22.21
N ALA A 130 -1.88 -3.77 21.74
CA ALA A 130 -0.45 -4.00 21.72
C ALA A 130 0.27 -2.71 22.11
N GLU A 131 0.44 -2.52 23.41
CA GLU A 131 1.08 -1.36 24.03
C GLU A 131 2.48 -1.10 23.45
N SER A 132 3.29 -2.16 23.28
CA SER A 132 4.60 -2.08 22.66
C SER A 132 4.56 -1.59 21.22
N LEU A 133 3.55 -2.01 20.45
CA LEU A 133 3.37 -1.56 19.06
C LEU A 133 2.90 -0.10 19.02
N ALA A 134 1.98 0.28 19.92
CA ALA A 134 1.48 1.63 20.06
C ALA A 134 2.62 2.61 20.38
N ILE A 135 3.52 2.26 21.31
CA ILE A 135 4.71 3.05 21.66
C ILE A 135 5.69 3.13 20.49
N THR A 136 5.94 2.03 19.79
CA THR A 136 6.86 2.02 18.65
C THR A 136 6.31 2.86 17.48
N LEU A 137 5.00 2.80 17.26
CA LEU A 137 4.34 3.57 16.20
C LEU A 137 4.19 5.05 16.54
N SER A 138 4.02 5.41 17.82
CA SER A 138 3.93 6.82 18.24
C SER A 138 5.23 7.59 17.99
N THR A 139 6.38 6.91 18.04
CA THR A 139 7.69 7.48 17.72
C THR A 139 8.01 7.49 16.23
N SER A 140 7.14 6.90 15.39
CA SER A 140 7.39 6.75 13.94
C SER A 140 7.09 8.01 13.11
N GLY A 141 6.57 9.08 13.73
CA GLY A 141 6.18 10.32 13.06
C GLY A 141 4.92 10.21 12.18
N ARG A 142 4.20 9.09 12.28
CA ARG A 142 2.95 8.81 11.53
C ARG A 142 1.73 9.02 12.42
N ALA A 143 0.59 9.33 11.81
CA ALA A 143 -0.68 9.37 12.54
C ALA A 143 -1.09 7.93 12.92
N VAL A 144 -1.34 7.69 14.21
CA VAL A 144 -1.69 6.35 14.72
C VAL A 144 -3.03 6.41 15.42
N ARG A 145 -3.97 5.56 15.03
CA ARG A 145 -5.28 5.42 15.69
C ARG A 145 -5.44 3.99 16.16
N ALA A 146 -5.74 3.79 17.44
CA ALA A 146 -6.11 2.47 17.95
C ALA A 146 -7.62 2.26 17.83
N ILE A 147 -8.00 1.05 17.44
CA ILE A 147 -9.38 0.56 17.43
C ILE A 147 -9.47 -0.66 18.35
N GLY A 148 -10.42 -0.60 19.30
CA GLY A 148 -10.59 -1.59 20.36
C GLY A 148 -10.19 -1.03 21.71
N ARG A 149 -9.79 -1.90 22.64
CA ARG A 149 -9.36 -1.48 23.98
C ARG A 149 -8.01 -0.75 23.85
N PRO A 150 -7.91 0.55 24.19
CA PRO A 150 -6.64 1.24 24.17
C PRO A 150 -5.66 0.56 25.12
N ALA A 151 -4.37 0.59 24.79
CA ALA A 151 -3.34 0.23 25.74
C ALA A 151 -3.40 1.20 26.92
N ASP A 152 -3.43 0.68 28.14
CA ASP A 152 -3.51 1.51 29.35
C ASP A 152 -2.33 2.49 29.36
N GLY A 153 -2.61 3.79 29.55
CA GLY A 153 -1.58 4.81 29.68
C GLY A 153 -0.96 5.36 28.38
N VAL A 154 -1.32 4.86 27.19
CA VAL A 154 -0.77 5.36 25.91
C VAL A 154 -1.73 6.34 25.23
N LYS A 155 -1.36 7.63 25.18
CA LYS A 155 -2.02 8.63 24.30
C LYS A 155 -1.46 8.49 22.89
N LEU A 156 -2.29 7.99 21.97
CA LEU A 156 -1.96 7.94 20.55
C LEU A 156 -2.34 9.28 19.87
N PRO A 157 -1.44 9.89 19.08
CA PRO A 157 -1.63 11.20 18.43
C PRO A 157 -2.53 11.08 17.20
#